data_AF-A0A8S9GAM5-F1
#
_entry.id   AF-A0A8S9GAM5-F1
#
_cell.length_a   1.000
_cell.length_b   1.000
_cell.length_c   1.000
_cell.angle_alpha   90.00
_cell.angle_beta   90.00
_cell.angle_gamma   90.00
#
_symmetry.space_group_name_H-M   'P 1'
#
loop_
_entity.id
_entity.type
_entity.pdbx_description
1 polymer ?
#
loop_
_entity_poly.entity_id
_entity_poly.type
_entity_poly.pdbx_seq_one_letter_code
_entity_poly.pdbx_strand_id
1 'polypeptide(L)'
;MASSDKVPVACPASTGEGKEPMGDPTKTTTAMLDKGTAMLQSMKPIKQMSLHVCSFACYSHDPGRQIEIHMYGHRVNQDFLQCAVYDSNSSKAHLIAYMPHLSLLYAELDEEGKKKAQEKAYTLDNSLDGLSFRLNRLALCKTDTEDKTLESWEKVAVCNLNP
;
A
#
# COMPACT_ATOMS: atom_id res chain seq x y z
N MET A 1 9.44 -17.33 -2.01
CA MET A 1 7.98 -17.48 -1.85
C MET A 1 7.49 -18.36 -2.97
N ALA A 2 6.62 -19.34 -2.69
CA ALA A 2 6.12 -20.26 -3.70
C ALA A 2 5.18 -19.51 -4.66
N SER A 3 5.59 -19.40 -5.93
CA SER A 3 4.76 -18.91 -7.01
C SER A 3 3.81 -20.03 -7.42
N SER A 4 2.50 -19.83 -7.25
CA SER A 4 1.49 -20.70 -7.85
C SER A 4 0.94 -19.99 -9.08
N ASP A 5 0.83 -20.70 -10.20
CA ASP A 5 0.37 -20.21 -11.50
C ASP A 5 -1.13 -19.85 -11.55
N LYS A 6 -1.80 -19.77 -10.39
CA LYS A 6 -3.21 -19.39 -10.32
C LYS A 6 -3.33 -17.89 -10.10
N VAL A 7 -4.12 -17.24 -10.97
CA VAL A 7 -4.55 -15.85 -10.79
C VAL A 7 -5.14 -15.73 -9.37
N PRO A 8 -4.60 -14.86 -8.51
CA PRO A 8 -5.15 -14.67 -7.18
C PRO A 8 -6.61 -14.25 -7.30
N VAL A 9 -7.50 -14.94 -6.59
CA VAL A 9 -8.88 -14.48 -6.43
C VAL A 9 -8.83 -13.08 -5.81
N ALA A 10 -9.60 -12.14 -6.35
CA ALA A 10 -9.68 -10.79 -5.81
C ALA A 10 -10.08 -10.85 -4.33
N CYS A 11 -9.14 -10.56 -3.43
CA CYS A 11 -9.47 -10.37 -2.02
C CYS A 11 -10.26 -9.05 -1.92
N PRO A 12 -11.54 -9.06 -1.50
CA PRO A 12 -12.26 -7.83 -1.18
C PRO A 12 -11.50 -7.06 -0.08
N ALA A 13 -11.59 -5.73 -0.10
CA ALA A 13 -11.08 -4.92 0.98
C ALA A 13 -11.84 -5.31 2.26
N SER A 14 -11.12 -5.59 3.34
CA SER A 14 -11.69 -5.96 4.62
C SER A 14 -12.49 -4.77 5.18
N THR A 15 -13.79 -4.95 5.43
CA THR A 15 -14.66 -3.96 6.08
C THR A 15 -14.47 -3.91 7.61
N GLY A 16 -13.25 -4.16 8.09
CA GLY A 16 -12.95 -4.23 9.53
C GLY A 16 -13.39 -5.53 10.22
N GLU A 17 -14.24 -6.34 9.60
CA GLU A 17 -14.48 -7.72 10.00
C GLU A 17 -13.50 -8.64 9.28
N GLY A 18 -12.38 -8.95 9.93
CA GLY A 18 -11.33 -9.81 9.38
C GLY A 18 -11.86 -11.17 8.95
N LYS A 19 -12.17 -11.32 7.67
CA LYS A 19 -12.40 -12.63 7.05
C LYS A 19 -11.04 -13.33 6.98
N GLU A 20 -10.89 -14.38 7.77
CA GLU A 20 -9.71 -15.24 7.68
C GLU A 20 -9.57 -15.78 6.25
N PRO A 21 -8.34 -15.85 5.71
CA PRO A 21 -8.10 -16.44 4.40
C PRO A 21 -8.64 -17.87 4.35
N MET A 22 -9.17 -18.27 3.18
CA MET A 22 -9.67 -19.62 2.98
C MET A 22 -8.56 -20.67 3.20
N GLY A 23 -8.85 -21.71 3.96
CA GLY A 23 -7.93 -22.83 4.21
C GLY A 23 -8.35 -23.70 5.39
N ASP A 24 -7.67 -24.83 5.55
CA ASP A 24 -7.85 -25.68 6.74
C ASP A 24 -7.21 -25.01 7.98
N PRO A 25 -7.77 -25.19 9.18
CA PRO A 25 -7.17 -24.72 10.41
C PRO A 25 -5.73 -25.25 10.61
N THR A 26 -4.89 -24.44 11.26
CA THR A 26 -3.52 -24.84 11.60
C THR A 26 -3.50 -26.13 12.41
N LYS A 27 -2.81 -27.16 11.91
CA LYS A 27 -2.66 -28.44 12.61
C LYS A 27 -1.89 -28.27 13.91
N THR A 28 -2.21 -29.07 14.93
CA THR A 28 -1.57 -29.01 16.25
C THR A 28 -0.04 -29.11 16.19
N THR A 29 0.49 -29.94 15.29
CA THR A 29 1.93 -30.11 15.08
C THR A 29 2.60 -28.83 14.56
N THR A 30 1.97 -28.12 13.63
CA THR A 30 2.44 -26.84 13.11
C THR A 30 2.40 -25.76 14.20
N ALA A 31 1.30 -25.69 14.95
CA ALA A 31 1.18 -24.72 16.05
C ALA A 31 2.23 -24.95 17.16
N MET A 32 2.58 -26.20 17.46
CA MET A 32 3.67 -26.53 18.39
C MET A 32 5.03 -26.09 17.85
N LEU A 33 5.29 -26.31 16.56
CA LEU A 33 6.52 -25.85 15.91
C LEU A 33 6.63 -24.32 15.94
N ASP A 34 5.55 -23.61 15.63
CA ASP A 34 5.50 -22.14 15.61
C ASP A 34 5.74 -21.53 17.00
N LYS A 35 5.23 -22.18 18.06
CA LYS A 35 5.55 -21.76 19.44
C LYS A 35 7.03 -21.96 19.77
N GLY A 36 7.61 -23.08 19.34
CA GLY A 36 9.03 -23.35 19.51
C GLY A 36 9.91 -22.33 18.79
N THR A 37 9.58 -21.99 17.54
CA THR A 37 10.32 -20.98 16.76
C THR A 37 10.16 -19.59 17.38
N ALA A 38 8.97 -19.22 17.85
CA ALA A 38 8.73 -17.93 18.51
C ALA A 38 9.58 -17.73 19.78
N MET A 39 9.90 -18.81 20.50
CA MET A 39 10.80 -18.75 21.67
C MET A 39 12.28 -18.60 21.29
N LEU A 40 12.68 -19.10 20.12
CA LEU A 40 14.08 -19.11 19.68
C LEU A 40 14.44 -17.92 18.79
N GLN A 41 13.48 -17.39 18.04
CA GLN A 41 13.72 -16.32 17.07
C GLN A 41 13.73 -14.94 17.72
N SER A 42 14.80 -14.18 17.48
CA SER A 42 14.97 -12.85 18.08
C SER A 42 14.03 -11.77 17.50
N MET A 43 13.48 -11.97 16.29
CA MET A 43 12.59 -11.04 15.58
C MET A 43 13.12 -9.60 15.47
N LYS A 44 14.46 -9.43 15.43
CA LYS A 44 15.12 -8.12 15.56
C LYS A 44 14.59 -7.07 14.56
N PRO A 45 14.53 -7.31 13.23
CA PRO A 45 14.11 -6.27 12.29
C PRO A 45 12.66 -5.82 12.50
N ILE A 46 11.77 -6.76 12.84
CA ILE A 46 10.35 -6.46 13.09
C ILE A 46 10.18 -5.64 14.37
N LYS A 47 10.94 -5.94 15.43
CA LYS A 47 10.90 -5.19 16.70
C LYS A 47 11.48 -3.78 16.60
N GLN A 48 12.17 -3.43 15.52
CA GLN A 48 12.72 -2.09 15.31
C GLN A 48 11.73 -1.11 14.65
N MET A 49 10.54 -1.58 14.23
CA MET A 49 9.47 -0.71 13.74
C MET A 49 8.93 0.16 14.89
N SER A 50 9.07 1.47 14.76
CA SER A 50 8.74 2.45 15.81
C SER A 50 7.85 3.60 15.32
N LEU A 51 7.62 3.69 14.01
CA LEU A 51 6.74 4.69 13.41
C LEU A 51 5.45 4.01 12.96
N HIS A 52 4.30 4.59 13.30
CA HIS A 52 3.00 4.21 12.76
C HIS A 52 2.43 5.38 11.97
N VAL A 53 2.04 5.12 10.72
CA VAL A 53 1.39 6.11 9.85
C VAL A 53 0.11 5.47 9.31
N CYS A 54 -1.00 6.19 9.42
CA CYS A 54 -2.23 5.85 8.73
C CYS A 54 -2.35 6.69 7.45
N SER A 55 -2.73 6.05 6.34
CA SER A 55 -2.97 6.70 5.05
C SER A 55 -4.10 5.98 4.34
N PHE A 56 -4.54 6.51 3.20
CA PHE A 56 -5.41 5.79 2.26
C PHE A 56 -4.60 5.38 1.03
N ALA A 57 -4.88 4.20 0.49
CA ALA A 57 -4.35 3.74 -0.78
C ALA A 57 -5.50 3.46 -1.75
N CYS A 58 -5.30 3.88 -3.01
CA CYS A 58 -6.22 3.60 -4.11
C CYS A 58 -5.65 2.47 -4.96
N TYR A 59 -6.51 1.55 -5.42
CA TYR A 59 -6.11 0.57 -6.43
C TYR A 59 -6.01 1.24 -7.80
N SER A 60 -4.90 1.00 -8.49
CA SER A 60 -4.63 1.60 -9.81
C SER A 60 -5.66 1.23 -10.88
N HIS A 61 -6.30 0.07 -10.76
CA HIS A 61 -7.31 -0.42 -11.70
C HIS A 61 -8.75 -0.14 -11.25
N ASP A 62 -8.94 0.34 -10.02
CA ASP A 62 -10.24 0.68 -9.46
C ASP A 62 -10.09 1.80 -8.41
N PRO A 63 -10.05 3.08 -8.86
CA PRO A 63 -9.83 4.23 -7.97
C PRO A 63 -10.94 4.45 -6.95
N GLY A 64 -12.16 3.94 -7.21
CA GLY A 64 -13.28 3.99 -6.26
C GLY A 64 -13.08 3.06 -5.06
N ARG A 65 -12.14 2.12 -5.18
CA ARG A 65 -11.80 1.18 -4.11
C ARG A 65 -10.61 1.69 -3.32
N GLN A 66 -10.91 2.48 -2.31
CA GLN A 66 -9.91 2.93 -1.35
C GLN A 66 -9.86 2.01 -0.15
N ILE A 67 -8.64 1.82 0.35
CA ILE A 67 -8.41 1.10 1.60
C ILE A 67 -7.64 2.01 2.55
N GLU A 68 -8.10 2.08 3.79
CA GLU A 68 -7.28 2.58 4.88
C GLU A 68 -6.09 1.64 5.04
N ILE A 69 -4.88 2.19 5.08
CA ILE A 69 -3.65 1.44 5.22
C ILE A 69 -2.89 1.92 6.44
N HIS A 70 -2.33 0.95 7.16
CA HIS A 70 -1.51 1.20 8.33
C HIS A 70 -0.08 0.78 8.04
N MET A 71 0.81 1.76 7.99
CA MET A 71 2.22 1.58 7.71
C MET A 71 3.00 1.56 9.02
N TYR A 72 3.69 0.46 9.30
CA TYR A 72 4.62 0.33 10.42
C TYR A 72 6.04 0.42 9.89
N GLY A 73 6.73 1.50 10.27
CA GLY A 73 8.00 1.91 9.71
C GLY A 73 9.18 1.79 10.67
N HIS A 74 10.34 1.43 10.12
CA HIS A 74 11.66 1.56 10.74
C HIS A 74 12.52 2.49 9.87
N ARG A 75 13.02 3.58 10.46
CA ARG A 75 13.96 4.50 9.79
C ARG A 75 15.34 3.86 9.81
N VAL A 76 15.82 3.39 8.67
CA VAL A 76 17.13 2.75 8.53
C VAL A 76 18.24 3.82 8.49
N ASN A 77 17.99 4.93 7.80
CA ASN A 77 18.84 6.12 7.77
C ASN A 77 18.00 7.34 7.36
N GLN A 78 18.62 8.52 7.23
CA GLN A 78 17.92 9.78 6.90
C GLN A 78 17.02 9.66 5.65
N ASP A 79 17.48 8.98 4.61
CA ASP A 79 16.79 8.88 3.32
C ASP A 79 15.94 7.61 3.17
N PHE A 80 16.08 6.63 4.07
CA PHE A 80 15.45 5.31 3.91
C PHE A 80 14.54 4.95 5.08
N LEU A 81 13.25 4.82 4.77
CA LEU A 81 12.21 4.31 5.66
C LEU A 81 11.72 2.96 5.13
N GLN A 82 11.90 1.91 5.91
CA GLN A 82 11.39 0.57 5.59
C GLN A 82 10.04 0.38 6.28
N CYS A 83 8.99 0.02 5.53
CA CYS A 83 7.64 -0.13 6.06
C CYS A 83 7.04 -1.51 5.77
N ALA A 84 6.30 -2.06 6.73
CA ALA A 84 5.27 -3.08 6.48
C ALA A 84 3.91 -2.38 6.44
N VAL A 85 3.08 -2.72 5.45
CA VAL A 85 1.77 -2.08 5.24
C VAL A 85 0.67 -3.09 5.48
N TYR A 86 -0.31 -2.72 6.30
CA TYR A 86 -1.43 -3.56 6.70
C TYR A 86 -2.76 -2.92 6.32
N ASP A 87 -3.79 -3.73 6.13
CA ASP A 87 -5.16 -3.31 5.81
C ASP A 87 -5.97 -2.76 7.01
N SER A 88 -5.43 -2.88 8.23
CA SER A 88 -6.05 -2.39 9.46
C SER A 88 -5.01 -2.27 10.59
N ASN A 89 -5.35 -1.61 11.71
CA ASN A 89 -4.49 -1.57 12.90
C ASN A 89 -4.69 -2.78 13.86
N SER A 90 -5.67 -3.63 13.55
CA SER A 90 -6.05 -4.78 14.38
C SER A 90 -4.93 -5.82 14.49
N SER A 91 -4.93 -6.60 15.57
CA SER A 91 -4.03 -7.76 15.70
C SER A 91 -4.26 -8.85 14.66
N LYS A 92 -5.38 -8.79 13.93
CA LYS A 92 -5.73 -9.70 12.82
C LYS A 92 -5.51 -9.06 11.43
N ALA A 93 -4.80 -7.94 11.37
CA ALA A 93 -4.57 -7.25 10.10
C ALA A 93 -3.76 -8.10 9.12
N HIS A 94 -4.06 -7.95 7.83
CA HIS A 94 -3.33 -8.62 6.78
C HIS A 94 -2.27 -7.71 6.19
N LEU A 95 -1.07 -8.26 5.98
CA LEU A 95 -0.03 -7.56 5.25
C LEU A 95 -0.47 -7.41 3.79
N ILE A 96 -0.40 -6.18 3.28
CA ILE A 96 -0.75 -5.86 1.89
C ILE A 96 0.46 -5.37 1.12
N ALA A 97 0.48 -5.69 -0.18
CA ALA A 97 1.45 -5.09 -1.10
C ALA A 97 1.02 -3.65 -1.40
N TYR A 98 1.81 -2.69 -0.93
CA TYR A 98 1.64 -1.28 -1.31
C TYR A 98 2.46 -0.97 -2.56
N MET A 99 1.80 -0.40 -3.56
CA MET A 99 2.43 0.05 -4.79
C MET A 99 2.51 1.59 -4.79
N PRO A 100 3.64 2.19 -4.38
CA PRO A 100 3.80 3.63 -4.47
C PRO A 100 3.73 4.06 -5.94
N HIS A 101 2.87 5.02 -6.24
CA HIS A 101 2.73 5.57 -7.58
C HIS A 101 2.39 7.06 -7.50
N LEU A 102 2.71 7.78 -8.58
CA LEU A 102 2.28 9.16 -8.80
C LEU A 102 1.36 9.14 -10.01
N SER A 103 0.06 9.35 -9.80
CA SER A 103 -0.93 9.33 -10.87
C SER A 103 -0.70 10.49 -11.84
N LEU A 104 -0.59 10.19 -13.13
CA LEU A 104 -0.43 11.21 -14.19
C LEU A 104 -1.78 11.62 -14.80
N LEU A 105 -2.75 10.72 -14.84
CA LEU A 105 -4.05 10.93 -15.47
C LEU A 105 -5.13 10.13 -14.75
N TYR A 106 -6.29 10.77 -14.52
CA TYR A 106 -7.54 10.11 -14.14
C TYR A 106 -8.52 10.25 -15.29
N ALA A 107 -8.84 9.14 -15.95
CA ALA A 107 -9.79 9.08 -17.04
C ALA A 107 -10.31 7.65 -17.20
N GLU A 108 -11.57 7.51 -17.63
CA GLU A 108 -12.12 6.23 -18.07
C GLU A 108 -11.73 6.02 -19.53
N LEU A 109 -10.74 5.15 -19.75
CA LEU A 109 -10.23 4.80 -21.06
C LEU A 109 -10.40 3.29 -21.29
N ASP A 110 -10.64 2.91 -22.53
CA ASP A 110 -10.51 1.52 -22.96
C ASP A 110 -9.02 1.13 -23.03
N GLU A 111 -8.74 -0.16 -23.26
CA GLU A 111 -7.36 -0.68 -23.27
C GLU A 111 -6.48 -0.02 -24.35
N GLU A 112 -7.07 0.33 -25.50
CA GLU A 112 -6.36 1.06 -26.56
C GLU A 112 -6.03 2.49 -26.13
N GLY A 113 -7.00 3.20 -25.55
CA GLY A 113 -6.82 4.53 -25.00
C GLY A 113 -5.77 4.58 -23.88
N LYS A 114 -5.76 3.58 -22.99
CA LYS A 114 -4.74 3.45 -21.93
C LYS A 114 -3.34 3.30 -22.54
N LYS A 115 -3.18 2.40 -23.51
CA LYS A 115 -1.88 2.19 -24.19
C LYS A 115 -1.39 3.46 -24.88
N LYS A 116 -2.29 4.16 -25.59
CA LYS A 116 -1.97 5.43 -26.26
C LYS A 116 -1.60 6.53 -25.27
N ALA A 117 -2.28 6.62 -24.14
CA ALA A 117 -1.95 7.57 -23.08
C ALA A 117 -0.55 7.30 -22.50
N GLN A 118 -0.21 6.02 -22.28
CA GLN A 118 1.11 5.60 -21.83
C GLN A 118 2.20 5.96 -22.85
N GLU A 119 2.02 5.61 -24.13
CA GLU A 119 2.97 5.96 -25.21
C GLU A 119 3.15 7.48 -25.33
N LYS A 120 2.05 8.23 -25.15
CA LYS A 120 2.10 9.70 -25.20
C LYS A 120 2.87 10.28 -24.02
N ALA A 121 2.73 9.72 -22.81
CA ALA A 121 3.51 10.13 -21.65
C ALA A 121 5.02 9.98 -21.91
N TYR A 122 5.46 8.83 -22.44
CA TYR A 122 6.86 8.60 -22.81
C TYR A 122 7.34 9.49 -23.97
N THR A 123 6.44 9.88 -24.87
CA THR A 123 6.76 10.84 -25.94
C THR A 123 6.97 12.25 -25.38
N LEU A 124 6.23 12.63 -24.33
CA LEU A 124 6.35 13.93 -23.68
C LEU A 124 7.59 13.99 -22.77
N ASP A 125 7.88 12.90 -22.07
CA ASP A 125 9.07 12.77 -21.23
C ASP A 125 9.58 11.32 -21.29
N ASN A 126 10.70 11.12 -21.97
CA ASN A 126 11.34 9.81 -22.08
C ASN A 126 12.28 9.49 -20.91
N SER A 127 12.45 10.43 -19.97
CA SER A 127 13.29 10.29 -18.77
C SER A 127 12.51 9.83 -17.54
N LEU A 128 11.21 9.54 -17.70
CA LEU A 128 10.34 9.02 -16.64
C LEU A 128 10.88 7.73 -16.02
N ASP A 129 11.47 6.85 -16.83
CA ASP A 129 12.09 5.62 -16.34
C ASP A 129 13.39 5.93 -15.59
N GLY A 130 13.44 5.57 -14.31
CA GLY A 130 14.56 5.86 -13.42
C GLY A 130 14.55 7.28 -12.83
N LEU A 131 13.51 8.06 -13.08
CA LEU A 131 13.34 9.39 -12.49
C LEU A 131 13.33 9.29 -10.97
N SER A 132 14.18 10.09 -10.33
CA SER A 132 14.24 10.24 -8.88
C SER A 132 13.80 11.64 -8.49
N PHE A 133 12.90 11.73 -7.52
CA PHE A 133 12.43 13.00 -6.98
C PHE A 133 12.31 12.93 -5.45
N ARG A 134 12.41 14.09 -4.80
CA ARG A 134 12.36 14.20 -3.34
C ARG A 134 10.96 14.57 -2.87
N LEU A 135 10.41 13.80 -1.94
CA LEU A 135 9.23 14.19 -1.16
C LEU A 135 9.66 15.10 -0.01
N ASN A 136 9.31 16.38 -0.08
CA ASN A 136 9.72 17.40 0.92
C ASN A 136 8.55 17.97 1.73
N ARG A 137 7.31 17.58 1.42
CA ARG A 137 6.09 18.07 2.08
C ARG A 137 5.05 16.97 2.15
N LEU A 138 4.22 17.02 3.18
CA LEU A 138 2.97 16.27 3.27
C LEU A 138 1.80 17.23 3.26
N ALA A 139 0.69 16.81 2.66
CA ALA A 139 -0.58 17.53 2.70
C ALA A 139 -1.63 16.66 3.39
N LEU A 140 -2.37 17.25 4.32
CA LEU A 140 -3.62 16.71 4.81
C LEU A 140 -4.72 17.16 3.85
N CYS A 141 -5.41 16.21 3.22
CA CYS A 141 -6.50 16.48 2.29
C CYS A 141 -7.79 15.85 2.82
N LYS A 142 -8.89 16.58 2.68
CA LYS A 142 -10.25 16.05 2.76
C LYS A 142 -10.66 15.67 1.34
N THR A 143 -11.06 14.44 1.13
CA THR A 143 -11.35 13.93 -0.22
C THR A 143 -12.65 13.13 -0.18
N ASP A 144 -13.61 13.47 -1.04
CA ASP A 144 -14.68 12.52 -1.39
C ASP A 144 -14.15 11.64 -2.53
N THR A 145 -13.97 10.38 -2.22
CA THR A 145 -13.20 9.44 -3.03
C THR A 145 -14.01 8.90 -4.20
N GLU A 146 -15.34 9.00 -4.12
CA GLU A 146 -16.27 8.67 -5.18
C GLU A 146 -16.43 9.83 -6.17
N ASP A 147 -16.06 11.05 -5.75
CA ASP A 147 -16.09 12.24 -6.59
C ASP A 147 -14.99 12.22 -7.65
N LYS A 148 -15.36 11.75 -8.85
CA LYS A 148 -14.51 11.75 -10.04
C LYS A 148 -14.26 13.14 -10.63
N THR A 149 -14.99 14.17 -10.20
CA THR A 149 -14.79 15.56 -10.66
C THR A 149 -13.62 16.23 -9.93
N LEU A 150 -13.26 15.70 -8.76
CA LEU A 150 -12.26 16.25 -7.83
C LEU A 150 -12.66 17.60 -7.22
N GLU A 151 -13.89 18.09 -7.42
CA GLU A 151 -14.36 19.37 -6.89
C GLU A 151 -14.50 19.36 -5.36
N SER A 152 -14.78 18.20 -4.78
CA SER A 152 -14.87 18.01 -3.33
C SER A 152 -13.51 17.86 -2.62
N TRP A 153 -12.41 17.72 -3.38
CA TRP A 153 -11.09 17.46 -2.81
C TRP A 153 -10.46 18.75 -2.32
N GLU A 154 -10.34 18.87 -1.01
CA GLU A 154 -9.84 20.07 -0.34
C GLU A 154 -8.55 19.79 0.41
N LYS A 155 -7.55 20.64 0.21
CA LYS A 155 -6.31 20.61 0.98
C LYS A 155 -6.49 21.39 2.27
N VAL A 156 -6.44 20.70 3.40
CA VAL A 156 -6.70 21.26 4.73
C VAL A 156 -5.44 21.84 5.35
N ALA A 157 -4.31 21.12 5.27
CA ALA A 157 -3.05 21.55 5.85
C ALA A 157 -1.86 21.02 5.05
N VAL A 158 -0.70 21.66 5.20
CA VAL A 158 0.57 21.22 4.61
C VAL A 158 1.67 21.33 5.66
N CYS A 159 2.52 20.33 5.77
CA CYS A 159 3.72 20.38 6.59
C CYS A 159 4.97 20.15 5.74
N ASN A 160 6.07 20.81 6.10
CA ASN A 160 7.37 20.58 5.50
C ASN A 160 8.06 19.41 6.20
N LEU A 161 8.60 18.50 5.40
CA LEU A 161 9.48 17.45 5.88
C LEU A 161 10.88 18.03 5.90
N ASN A 162 11.35 18.39 7.10
CA ASN A 162 12.75 18.77 7.27
C ASN A 162 13.61 17.50 7.18
N PRO A 163 14.71 17.54 6.41
CA PRO A 163 15.63 16.41 6.31
C PRO A 163 16.27 16.05 7.65
#